data_AF-A0A7N0T0U2-F1
#
_entry.id   AF-A0A7N0T0U2-F1
#
_cell.length_a   1.000
_cell.length_b   1.000
_cell.length_c   1.000
_cell.angle_alpha   90.00
_cell.angle_beta   90.00
_cell.angle_gamma   90.00
#
_symmetry.space_group_name_H-M   'P 1'
#
loop_
_entity.id
_entity.type
_entity.pdbx_description
1 polymer ?
#
loop_
_entity_poly.entity_id
_entity_poly.type
_entity_poly.pdbx_seq_one_letter_code
_entity_poly.pdbx_strand_id
1 'polypeptide(L)'
;MALFGQPQLGHSEGLDELKLCRCDRNDMDLSIYTTLEGKMLLLLISGLEISSNEILFLRDTYIESKTSVQQDYEIVWVPILSGQWTTSSDEKYAKLLRMMSWYTVEHPNFISEKTKTFIIQVWKFKRRPIVVAIDQDGDVVCPNGIHKMYIWGSKAFPFTLLRERSLWNSAEARLDSLVFDFDPNITRMLEDGKWVILYGGNDIEWSRKFTTQVRKVLSDACILAEMIYVGEIIKLDPQSYSLDLRKVCYFWTRLESILISRYQSFSAGDSGTDPILGEVKKLLSYKSAETWACLKTPSSDSMVHGLWDVMLQGFMKFEMQERDVHMKEFSKKFQNHIEQLTRKSSSSQACRRIVLHTDNRDAVESLKCPSCDHFMEKKISYGCCHVDEI
;
A
#
# COMPACT_ATOMS: atom_id res chain seq x y z
N MET A 1 -11.69 21.74 -29.11
CA MET A 1 -11.48 22.42 -27.82
C MET A 1 -12.81 22.38 -27.08
N ALA A 2 -13.08 21.30 -26.36
CA ALA A 2 -14.34 21.09 -25.64
C ALA A 2 -14.00 20.48 -24.27
N LEU A 3 -14.10 21.36 -23.27
CA LEU A 3 -14.49 21.15 -21.88
C LEU A 3 -14.55 19.67 -21.43
N PHE A 4 -13.48 19.18 -20.83
CA PHE A 4 -13.58 18.10 -19.86
C PHE A 4 -14.36 18.66 -18.66
N GLY A 5 -15.61 18.24 -18.50
CA GLY A 5 -16.35 18.49 -17.28
C GLY A 5 -15.57 17.90 -16.13
N GLN A 6 -15.08 18.74 -15.23
CA GLN A 6 -14.67 18.28 -13.91
C GLN A 6 -15.88 17.56 -13.30
N PRO A 7 -15.71 16.35 -12.70
CA PRO A 7 -16.79 15.79 -11.90
C PRO A 7 -17.13 16.86 -10.86
N GLN A 8 -18.42 17.17 -10.69
CA GLN A 8 -18.85 18.02 -9.58
C GLN A 8 -18.33 17.34 -8.31
N LEU A 9 -17.24 17.89 -7.76
CA LEU A 9 -16.58 17.34 -6.57
C LEU A 9 -17.50 17.46 -5.34
N GLY A 10 -18.59 18.23 -5.49
CA GLY A 10 -19.64 18.46 -4.52
C GLY A 10 -19.12 19.34 -3.39
N HIS A 11 -19.91 20.34 -2.99
CA HIS A 11 -19.67 20.97 -1.69
C HIS A 11 -19.96 19.95 -0.59
N SER A 12 -19.31 20.08 0.56
CA SER A 12 -19.46 19.22 1.73
C SER A 12 -20.84 19.38 2.40
N GLU A 13 -21.94 19.10 1.68
CA GLU A 13 -23.31 19.34 2.14
C GLU A 13 -23.61 18.58 3.46
N GLY A 14 -23.91 19.33 4.52
CA GLY A 14 -24.37 18.82 5.82
C GLY A 14 -23.26 18.24 6.70
N LEU A 15 -21.99 18.34 6.28
CA LEU A 15 -20.85 18.04 7.14
C LEU A 15 -20.47 19.23 8.02
N ASP A 16 -20.77 20.45 7.55
CA ASP A 16 -20.59 21.74 8.21
C ASP A 16 -21.34 21.88 9.55
N GLU A 17 -22.46 21.18 9.71
CA GLU A 17 -23.31 21.22 10.91
C GLU A 17 -22.89 20.22 12.00
N LEU A 18 -21.91 19.35 11.73
CA LEU A 18 -21.52 18.29 12.65
C LEU A 18 -20.61 18.83 13.77
N LYS A 19 -20.92 18.42 15.00
CA LYS A 19 -20.05 18.64 16.16
C LYS A 19 -18.94 17.59 16.19
N LEU A 20 -17.75 18.00 16.59
CA LEU A 20 -16.59 17.13 16.74
C LEU A 20 -16.26 16.84 18.19
N CYS A 21 -15.69 15.66 18.39
CA CYS A 21 -15.00 15.24 19.61
C CYS A 21 -13.59 14.79 19.26
N ARG A 22 -12.64 14.93 20.19
CA ARG A 22 -11.34 14.27 20.04
C ARG A 22 -11.46 12.79 20.38
N CYS A 23 -10.82 11.91 19.61
CA CYS A 23 -10.84 10.47 19.89
C CYS A 23 -10.03 10.09 21.13
N ASP A 24 -8.99 10.87 21.46
CA ASP A 24 -8.05 10.63 22.55
C ASP A 24 -8.38 11.37 23.86
N ARG A 25 -9.41 12.23 23.85
CA ARG A 25 -9.87 13.00 25.01
C ARG A 25 -11.38 13.10 25.01
N ASN A 26 -12.02 12.99 26.18
CA ASN A 26 -13.46 13.22 26.34
C ASN A 26 -13.84 14.72 26.30
N ASP A 27 -13.10 15.54 25.55
CA ASP A 27 -13.49 16.94 25.31
C ASP A 27 -14.61 16.94 24.25
N MET A 28 -15.82 17.29 24.70
CA MET A 28 -17.00 17.49 23.86
C MET A 28 -17.18 18.99 23.55
N ASP A 29 -17.86 19.29 22.44
CA ASP A 29 -18.18 20.64 21.91
C ASP A 29 -17.04 21.41 21.22
N LEU A 30 -16.49 20.82 20.14
CA LEU A 30 -15.66 21.54 19.17
C LEU A 30 -16.40 21.64 17.83
N SER A 31 -16.71 22.85 17.35
CA SER A 31 -17.25 23.05 16.00
C SER A 31 -16.15 22.79 14.96
N ILE A 32 -16.48 22.15 13.83
CA ILE A 32 -15.57 21.90 12.72
C ILE A 32 -14.86 23.20 12.32
N TYR A 33 -15.61 24.27 12.08
CA TYR A 33 -15.06 25.54 11.62
C TYR A 33 -14.15 26.21 12.65
N THR A 34 -14.53 26.23 13.93
CA THR A 34 -13.72 26.93 14.96
C THR A 34 -12.46 26.16 15.35
N THR A 35 -12.48 24.83 15.19
CA THR A 35 -11.39 23.95 15.65
C THR A 35 -10.37 23.68 14.55
N LEU A 36 -10.81 23.80 13.29
CA LEU A 36 -10.04 23.43 12.11
C LEU A 36 -9.80 24.64 11.18
N GLU A 37 -10.07 25.86 11.67
CA GLU A 37 -9.88 27.10 10.91
C GLU A 37 -8.45 27.22 10.38
N GLY A 38 -8.31 27.54 9.09
CA GLY A 38 -7.00 27.71 8.44
C GLY A 38 -6.22 26.42 8.21
N LYS A 39 -6.79 25.24 8.50
CA LYS A 39 -6.14 23.94 8.30
C LYS A 39 -6.76 23.18 7.15
N MET A 40 -5.95 22.32 6.54
CA MET A 40 -6.46 21.33 5.59
C MET A 40 -7.16 20.20 6.35
N LEU A 41 -8.29 19.72 5.84
CA LEU A 41 -9.08 18.66 6.46
C LEU A 41 -9.00 17.36 5.67
N LEU A 42 -8.70 16.26 6.36
CA LEU A 42 -8.80 14.90 5.83
C LEU A 42 -9.96 14.17 6.49
N LEU A 43 -11.06 13.99 5.77
CA LEU A 43 -12.19 13.19 6.22
C LEU A 43 -11.91 11.71 6.01
N LEU A 44 -11.60 10.98 7.08
CA LEU A 44 -11.52 9.53 7.07
C LEU A 44 -12.93 8.96 7.14
N ILE A 45 -13.45 8.48 6.02
CA ILE A 45 -14.79 7.91 5.93
C ILE A 45 -14.68 6.39 5.91
N SER A 46 -15.27 5.72 6.89
CA SER A 46 -15.23 4.25 6.98
C SER A 46 -16.45 3.66 7.67
N GLY A 47 -16.70 2.37 7.46
CA GLY A 47 -17.53 1.61 8.40
C GLY A 47 -16.75 1.24 9.66
N LEU A 48 -17.40 0.49 10.56
CA LEU A 48 -16.77 -0.10 11.75
C LEU A 48 -15.89 -1.33 11.45
N GLU A 49 -15.82 -1.72 10.18
CA GLU A 49 -15.03 -2.86 9.68
C GLU A 49 -13.61 -2.44 9.23
N ILE A 50 -13.23 -1.18 9.44
CA ILE A 50 -11.85 -0.73 9.26
C ILE A 50 -10.94 -1.52 10.21
N SER A 51 -9.84 -2.06 9.69
CA SER A 51 -8.97 -2.91 10.49
C SER A 51 -8.09 -2.09 11.44
N SER A 52 -7.70 -2.72 12.55
CA SER A 52 -6.70 -2.20 13.49
C SER A 52 -5.41 -1.76 12.79
N ASN A 53 -4.95 -2.53 11.80
CA ASN A 53 -3.73 -2.23 11.04
C ASN A 53 -3.88 -0.98 10.18
N GLU A 54 -5.04 -0.77 9.54
CA GLU A 54 -5.32 0.44 8.76
C GLU A 54 -5.34 1.69 9.67
N ILE A 55 -6.01 1.62 10.83
CA ILE A 55 -6.03 2.75 11.79
C ILE A 55 -4.62 3.08 12.26
N LEU A 56 -3.85 2.07 12.67
CA LEU A 56 -2.51 2.30 13.21
C LEU A 56 -1.57 2.89 12.16
N PHE A 57 -1.64 2.44 10.90
CA PHE A 57 -0.87 3.04 9.81
C PHE A 57 -1.19 4.54 9.63
N LEU A 58 -2.48 4.86 9.52
CA LEU A 58 -2.93 6.24 9.34
C LEU A 58 -2.53 7.11 10.55
N ARG A 59 -2.64 6.55 11.76
CA ARG A 59 -2.26 7.23 13.00
C ARG A 59 -0.76 7.52 13.04
N ASP A 60 0.07 6.55 12.71
CA ASP A 60 1.53 6.72 12.75
C ASP A 60 1.95 7.79 11.72
N THR A 61 1.36 7.79 10.52
CA THR A 61 1.54 8.84 9.49
C THR A 61 1.10 10.22 9.99
N TYR A 62 -0.03 10.29 10.70
CA TYR A 62 -0.57 11.53 11.24
C TYR A 62 0.26 12.08 12.41
N ILE A 63 0.76 11.22 13.29
CA ILE A 63 1.65 11.63 14.39
C ILE A 63 2.97 12.17 13.83
N GLU A 64 3.52 11.48 12.83
CA GLU A 64 4.74 11.92 12.16
C GLU A 64 4.56 13.32 11.55
N SER A 65 3.42 13.58 10.90
CA SER A 65 3.18 14.89 10.28
C SER A 65 3.11 16.04 11.28
N LYS A 66 2.66 15.80 12.53
CA LYS A 66 2.66 16.82 13.59
C LYS A 66 4.05 17.26 14.05
N THR A 67 5.11 16.52 13.67
CA THR A 67 6.49 16.96 13.93
C THR A 67 6.99 17.99 12.91
N SER A 68 6.29 18.14 11.79
CA SER A 68 6.64 19.08 10.70
C SER A 68 5.80 20.35 10.77
N VAL A 69 6.47 21.50 10.82
CA VAL A 69 5.82 22.83 10.83
C VAL A 69 5.10 23.12 9.50
N GLN A 70 5.42 22.41 8.43
CA GLN A 70 4.86 22.66 7.09
C GLN A 70 3.56 21.89 6.80
N GLN A 71 3.19 20.93 7.66
CA GLN A 71 2.07 20.01 7.41
C GLN A 71 0.92 20.31 8.36
N ASP A 72 0.14 21.34 8.03
CA ASP A 72 -0.99 21.76 8.84
C ASP A 72 -2.31 21.16 8.33
N TYR A 73 -2.53 19.89 8.68
CA TYR A 73 -3.79 19.20 8.42
C TYR A 73 -4.29 18.43 9.64
N GLU A 74 -5.60 18.26 9.71
CA GLU A 74 -6.28 17.45 10.73
C GLU A 74 -7.05 16.30 10.08
N ILE A 75 -7.21 15.20 10.81
CA ILE A 75 -8.05 14.08 10.37
C ILE A 75 -9.36 14.14 11.17
N VAL A 76 -10.49 13.95 10.48
CA VAL A 76 -11.81 13.74 11.09
C VAL A 76 -12.35 12.41 10.64
N TRP A 77 -12.60 11.51 11.58
CA TRP A 77 -13.28 10.25 11.32
C TRP A 77 -14.79 10.46 11.20
N VAL A 78 -15.35 9.98 10.10
CA VAL A 78 -16.77 10.01 9.78
C VAL A 78 -17.25 8.56 9.60
N PRO A 79 -17.76 7.92 10.68
CA PRO A 79 -18.26 6.55 10.63
C PRO A 79 -19.57 6.47 9.83
N ILE A 80 -19.58 5.69 8.75
CA ILE A 80 -20.77 5.45 7.91
C ILE A 80 -21.16 3.99 7.97
N LEU A 81 -22.38 3.73 8.45
CA LEU A 81 -22.99 2.40 8.50
C LEU A 81 -24.18 2.34 7.55
N SER A 82 -24.27 1.24 6.80
CA SER A 82 -25.43 0.94 5.94
C SER A 82 -26.57 0.25 6.70
N GLY A 83 -26.32 -0.25 7.90
CA GLY A 83 -27.29 -0.96 8.74
C GLY A 83 -27.66 -0.18 10.00
N GLN A 84 -28.59 -0.74 10.79
CA GLN A 84 -28.98 -0.16 12.07
C GLN A 84 -27.81 -0.19 13.06
N TRP A 85 -27.69 0.88 13.83
CA TRP A 85 -26.78 0.95 14.97
C TRP A 85 -27.26 -0.01 16.07
N THR A 86 -26.37 -0.87 16.55
CA THR A 86 -26.67 -1.87 17.59
C THR A 86 -25.72 -1.75 18.76
N THR A 87 -26.00 -2.40 19.89
CA THR A 87 -25.08 -2.44 21.04
C THR A 87 -23.71 -3.01 20.68
N SER A 88 -23.63 -3.99 19.77
CA SER A 88 -22.34 -4.48 19.26
C SER A 88 -21.59 -3.42 18.44
N SER A 89 -22.33 -2.50 17.80
CA SER A 89 -21.74 -1.35 17.09
C SER A 89 -21.11 -0.37 18.09
N ASP A 90 -21.73 -0.14 19.25
CA ASP A 90 -21.16 0.70 20.31
C ASP A 90 -19.82 0.16 20.82
N GLU A 91 -19.73 -1.14 21.10
CA GLU A 91 -18.50 -1.78 21.57
C GLU A 91 -17.38 -1.69 20.52
N LYS A 92 -17.70 -1.99 19.26
CA LYS A 92 -16.75 -1.84 18.14
C LYS A 92 -16.30 -0.39 17.99
N TYR A 93 -17.24 0.55 18.00
CA TYR A 93 -16.97 1.99 17.88
C TYR A 93 -16.02 2.48 18.98
N ALA A 94 -16.31 2.14 20.24
CA ALA A 94 -15.46 2.49 21.38
C ALA A 94 -14.05 1.87 21.28
N LYS A 95 -13.93 0.64 20.78
CA LYS A 95 -12.62 0.00 20.53
C LYS A 95 -11.82 0.75 19.48
N LEU A 96 -12.44 1.15 18.37
CA LEU A 96 -11.78 1.89 17.29
C LEU A 96 -11.36 3.30 17.73
N LEU A 97 -12.23 4.02 18.45
CA LEU A 97 -11.93 5.36 18.96
C LEU A 97 -10.64 5.39 19.79
N ARG A 98 -10.46 4.42 20.69
CA ARG A 98 -9.26 4.32 21.55
C ARG A 98 -7.94 4.17 20.77
N MET A 99 -8.02 3.75 19.51
CA MET A 99 -6.86 3.58 18.64
C MET A 99 -6.53 4.84 17.84
N MET A 100 -7.44 5.82 17.77
CA MET A 100 -7.31 7.02 16.95
C MET A 100 -6.76 8.19 17.77
N SER A 101 -6.00 9.09 17.11
CA SER A 101 -5.38 10.26 17.75
C SER A 101 -5.86 11.59 17.16
N TRP A 102 -6.98 11.54 16.44
CA TRP A 102 -7.55 12.66 15.69
C TRP A 102 -9.00 12.93 16.13
N TYR A 103 -9.78 13.66 15.32
CA TYR A 103 -11.15 14.02 15.64
C TYR A 103 -12.15 13.01 15.08
N THR A 104 -13.34 12.96 15.66
CA THR A 104 -14.50 12.23 15.13
C THR A 104 -15.73 13.11 15.25
N VAL A 105 -16.78 12.79 14.50
CA VAL A 105 -18.12 13.32 14.78
C VAL A 105 -18.57 12.87 16.17
N GLU A 106 -19.31 13.73 16.89
CA GLU A 106 -19.77 13.48 18.26
C GLU A 106 -20.51 12.15 18.39
N HIS A 107 -21.44 11.89 17.47
CA HIS A 107 -22.05 10.57 17.34
C HIS A 107 -22.46 10.29 15.88
N PRO A 108 -22.17 9.09 15.33
CA PRO A 108 -22.61 8.68 13.99
C PRO A 108 -24.10 8.87 13.69
N ASN A 109 -24.96 8.79 14.72
CA ASN A 109 -26.41 9.02 14.57
C ASN A 109 -26.77 10.48 14.22
N PHE A 110 -25.86 11.43 14.42
CA PHE A 110 -26.07 12.82 14.01
C PHE A 110 -25.76 13.07 12.53
N ILE A 111 -25.15 12.10 11.84
CA ILE A 111 -24.96 12.18 10.40
C ILE A 111 -26.30 11.96 9.72
N SER A 112 -26.80 12.98 9.01
CA SER A 112 -28.08 12.91 8.30
C SER A 112 -28.08 11.85 7.20
N GLU A 113 -29.24 11.26 6.91
CA GLU A 113 -29.38 10.31 5.79
C GLU A 113 -29.05 10.93 4.43
N LYS A 114 -29.28 12.25 4.27
CA LYS A 114 -28.88 12.98 3.06
C LYS A 114 -27.35 12.97 2.90
N THR A 115 -26.61 13.26 3.98
CA THR A 115 -25.15 13.24 4.01
C THR A 115 -24.61 11.84 3.75
N LYS A 116 -25.19 10.79 4.37
CA LYS A 116 -24.81 9.39 4.09
C LYS A 116 -25.03 9.04 2.62
N THR A 117 -26.18 9.42 2.06
CA THR A 117 -26.51 9.18 0.64
C THR A 117 -25.53 9.89 -0.27
N PHE A 118 -25.17 11.13 0.02
CA PHE A 118 -24.17 11.89 -0.72
C PHE A 118 -22.81 11.20 -0.69
N ILE A 119 -22.31 10.79 0.50
CA ILE A 119 -21.04 10.09 0.66
C ILE A 119 -21.01 8.79 -0.17
N ILE A 120 -22.10 8.01 -0.15
CA ILE A 120 -22.21 6.75 -0.89
C ILE A 120 -22.31 6.99 -2.41
N GLN A 121 -23.12 7.95 -2.84
CA GLN A 121 -23.44 8.13 -4.27
C GLN A 121 -22.47 9.05 -5.00
N VAL A 122 -21.99 10.11 -4.36
CA VAL A 122 -21.10 11.13 -4.96
C VAL A 122 -19.65 10.73 -4.76
N TRP A 123 -19.22 10.50 -3.51
CA TRP A 123 -17.85 10.06 -3.21
C TRP A 123 -17.62 8.56 -3.40
N LYS A 124 -18.65 7.82 -3.83
CA LYS A 124 -18.59 6.40 -4.17
C LYS A 124 -18.07 5.53 -3.01
N PHE A 125 -18.32 5.96 -1.76
CA PHE A 125 -18.03 5.15 -0.60
C PHE A 125 -18.85 3.85 -0.64
N LYS A 126 -18.18 2.72 -0.35
CA LYS A 126 -18.82 1.41 -0.29
C LYS A 126 -18.58 0.77 1.07
N ARG A 127 -17.40 0.18 1.27
CA ARG A 127 -17.05 -0.52 2.52
C ARG A 127 -15.65 -0.16 3.01
N ARG A 128 -14.66 -0.14 2.13
CA ARG A 128 -13.28 0.26 2.45
C ARG A 128 -13.19 1.74 2.82
N PRO A 129 -12.29 2.10 3.74
CA PRO A 129 -12.08 3.48 4.11
C PRO A 129 -11.63 4.30 2.90
N ILE A 130 -12.15 5.51 2.79
CA ILE A 130 -11.66 6.54 1.88
C ILE A 130 -11.24 7.75 2.70
N VAL A 131 -10.32 8.55 2.15
CA VAL A 131 -9.89 9.81 2.77
C VAL A 131 -10.22 10.94 1.83
N VAL A 132 -11.20 11.78 2.15
CA VAL A 132 -11.52 12.96 1.34
C VAL A 132 -10.69 14.13 1.84
N ALA A 133 -9.98 14.77 0.93
CA ALA A 133 -9.12 15.90 1.20
C ALA A 133 -9.85 17.20 0.87
N ILE A 134 -10.00 18.07 1.86
CA ILE A 134 -10.65 19.38 1.77
C ILE A 134 -9.62 20.45 2.13
N ASP A 135 -9.50 21.48 1.31
CA ASP A 135 -8.57 22.58 1.57
C ASP A 135 -9.11 23.59 2.61
N GLN A 136 -8.35 24.67 2.83
CA GLN A 136 -8.66 25.69 3.83
C GLN A 136 -9.88 26.53 3.45
N ASP A 137 -10.25 26.56 2.17
CA ASP A 137 -11.42 27.29 1.65
C ASP A 137 -12.70 26.43 1.72
N GLY A 138 -12.57 25.16 2.08
CA GLY A 138 -13.68 24.20 2.18
C GLY A 138 -13.94 23.43 0.88
N ASP A 139 -13.05 23.54 -0.11
CA ASP A 139 -13.20 22.85 -1.39
C ASP A 139 -12.58 21.45 -1.35
N VAL A 140 -13.28 20.49 -1.96
CA VAL A 140 -12.79 19.11 -2.10
C VAL A 140 -11.69 19.06 -3.16
N VAL A 141 -10.44 19.00 -2.73
CA VAL A 141 -9.25 18.94 -3.61
C VAL A 141 -8.81 17.51 -3.97
N CYS A 142 -9.28 16.52 -3.20
CA CYS A 142 -9.12 15.10 -3.56
C CYS A 142 -10.27 14.25 -3.00
N PRO A 143 -11.12 13.62 -3.84
CA PRO A 143 -12.24 12.82 -3.37
C PRO A 143 -11.81 11.48 -2.75
N ASN A 144 -10.58 11.02 -3.02
CA ASN A 144 -9.99 9.88 -2.32
C ASN A 144 -8.45 9.94 -2.32
N GLY A 145 -7.89 10.44 -1.23
CA GLY A 145 -6.47 10.55 -0.95
C GLY A 145 -5.88 9.37 -0.20
N ILE A 146 -6.65 8.31 0.13
CA ILE A 146 -6.13 7.22 0.97
C ILE A 146 -4.93 6.50 0.32
N HIS A 147 -4.96 6.31 -1.00
CA HIS A 147 -3.84 5.74 -1.73
C HIS A 147 -2.60 6.64 -1.67
N LYS A 148 -2.77 7.97 -1.69
CA LYS A 148 -1.66 8.91 -1.54
C LYS A 148 -1.02 8.78 -0.16
N MET A 149 -1.82 8.58 0.89
CA MET A 149 -1.31 8.31 2.23
C MET A 149 -0.51 6.99 2.27
N TYR A 150 -1.03 5.90 1.69
CA TYR A 150 -0.30 4.63 1.67
C TYR A 150 1.01 4.67 0.86
N ILE A 151 1.09 5.49 -0.19
CA ILE A 151 2.28 5.57 -1.05
C ILE A 151 3.29 6.58 -0.51
N TRP A 152 2.84 7.75 -0.06
CA TRP A 152 3.71 8.90 0.22
C TRP A 152 3.66 9.37 1.66
N GLY A 153 2.77 8.82 2.48
CA GLY A 153 2.59 9.25 3.86
C GLY A 153 2.36 10.75 3.96
N SER A 154 3.17 11.41 4.77
CA SER A 154 3.12 12.85 5.00
C SER A 154 3.57 13.68 3.78
N LYS A 155 4.44 13.14 2.90
CA LYS A 155 4.93 13.81 1.68
C LYS A 155 3.81 14.10 0.66
N ALA A 156 2.68 13.40 0.78
CA ALA A 156 1.50 13.63 -0.04
C ALA A 156 0.85 14.99 0.23
N PHE A 157 1.08 15.64 1.37
CA PHE A 157 0.55 16.97 1.65
C PHE A 157 0.91 17.98 0.52
N PRO A 158 -0.03 18.82 0.04
CA PRO A 158 -1.41 19.03 0.51
C PRO A 158 -2.47 18.11 -0.13
N PHE A 159 -2.14 16.84 -0.37
CA PHE A 159 -3.02 15.75 -0.87
C PHE A 159 -3.82 16.04 -2.15
N THR A 160 -3.51 17.12 -2.86
CA THR A 160 -4.15 17.49 -4.12
C THR A 160 -3.76 16.55 -5.25
N LEU A 161 -4.60 16.48 -6.29
CA LEU A 161 -4.28 15.75 -7.52
C LEU A 161 -3.03 16.30 -8.21
N LEU A 162 -2.79 17.62 -8.15
CA LEU A 162 -1.58 18.25 -8.69
C LEU A 162 -0.32 17.80 -7.93
N ARG A 163 -0.40 17.72 -6.59
CA ARG A 163 0.70 17.23 -5.76
C ARG A 163 1.03 15.77 -6.06
N GLU A 164 0.02 14.91 -6.19
CA GLU A 164 0.23 13.51 -6.60
C GLU A 164 0.92 13.41 -7.96
N ARG A 165 0.48 14.17 -8.96
CA ARG A 165 1.13 14.20 -10.28
C ARG A 165 2.59 14.66 -10.17
N SER A 166 2.89 15.66 -9.34
CA SER A 166 4.26 16.10 -9.09
C SER A 166 5.12 15.03 -8.44
N LEU A 167 4.58 14.30 -7.45
CA LEU A 167 5.31 13.21 -6.77
C LEU A 167 5.65 12.10 -7.76
N TRP A 168 4.69 11.71 -8.60
CA TRP A 168 4.90 10.72 -9.64
C TRP A 168 5.94 11.11 -10.70
N ASN A 169 6.15 12.40 -10.94
CA ASN A 169 7.14 12.91 -11.88
C ASN A 169 8.48 13.24 -11.22
N SER A 170 8.60 13.05 -9.90
CA SER A 170 9.81 13.32 -9.14
C SER A 170 10.75 12.11 -9.16
N ALA A 171 12.02 12.34 -8.79
CA ALA A 171 12.99 11.27 -8.59
C ALA A 171 12.60 10.31 -7.44
N GLU A 172 11.64 10.67 -6.59
CA GLU A 172 11.15 9.83 -5.48
C GLU A 172 10.21 8.71 -5.96
N ALA A 173 9.62 8.84 -7.16
CA ALA A 173 8.75 7.84 -7.78
C ALA A 173 9.50 6.71 -8.49
N ARG A 174 10.74 6.46 -8.10
CA ARG A 174 11.48 5.30 -8.56
C ARG A 174 10.86 4.02 -7.98
N LEU A 175 10.84 2.99 -8.81
CA LEU A 175 10.22 1.71 -8.48
C LEU A 175 10.81 1.09 -7.20
N ASP A 176 12.12 1.18 -7.02
CA ASP A 176 12.79 0.66 -5.83
C ASP A 176 12.36 1.39 -4.56
N SER A 177 12.32 2.73 -4.59
CA SER A 177 11.78 3.53 -3.48
C SER A 177 10.34 3.17 -3.17
N LEU A 178 9.49 2.97 -4.19
CA LEU A 178 8.09 2.62 -3.99
C LEU A 178 7.90 1.27 -3.29
N VAL A 179 8.76 0.29 -3.59
CA VAL A 179 8.66 -1.08 -3.07
C VAL A 179 9.36 -1.27 -1.72
N PHE A 180 10.48 -0.58 -1.48
CA PHE A 180 11.31 -0.77 -0.28
C PHE A 180 11.10 0.28 0.81
N ASP A 181 10.54 1.46 0.51
CA ASP A 181 10.30 2.56 1.47
C ASP A 181 9.01 2.36 2.31
N PHE A 182 8.74 1.13 2.74
CA PHE A 182 7.61 0.82 3.64
C PHE A 182 8.06 0.56 5.09
N ASP A 183 9.36 0.42 5.32
CA ASP A 183 9.97 0.27 6.64
C ASP A 183 11.28 1.07 6.69
N PRO A 184 11.43 2.06 7.58
CA PRO A 184 12.64 2.86 7.70
C PRO A 184 13.91 2.04 7.94
N ASN A 185 13.82 0.85 8.55
CA ASN A 185 14.97 -0.03 8.72
C ASN A 185 15.47 -0.58 7.40
N ILE A 186 14.56 -0.91 6.48
CA ILE A 186 14.89 -1.42 5.14
C ILE A 186 15.54 -0.32 4.32
N THR A 187 14.99 0.90 4.37
CA THR A 187 15.56 2.08 3.72
C THR A 187 17.00 2.30 4.21
N ARG A 188 17.23 2.29 5.52
CA ARG A 188 18.57 2.43 6.11
C ARG A 188 19.53 1.31 5.68
N MET A 189 19.08 0.06 5.60
CA MET A 189 19.92 -1.06 5.13
C MET A 189 20.42 -0.83 3.69
N LEU A 190 19.56 -0.30 2.82
CA LEU A 190 19.93 0.03 1.45
C LEU A 190 20.91 1.22 1.38
N GLU A 191 20.69 2.25 2.22
CA GLU A 191 21.59 3.40 2.36
C GLU A 191 22.99 2.99 2.88
N ASP A 192 23.05 2.03 3.80
CA ASP A 192 24.29 1.41 4.29
C ASP A 192 25.01 0.55 3.23
N GLY A 193 24.46 0.45 2.01
CA GLY A 193 25.03 -0.32 0.92
C GLY A 193 24.87 -1.83 1.08
N LYS A 194 23.90 -2.29 1.88
CA LYS A 194 23.57 -3.73 1.97
C LYS A 194 22.63 -4.14 0.84
N TRP A 195 22.72 -5.40 0.46
CA TRP A 195 21.71 -6.01 -0.39
C TRP A 195 20.49 -6.37 0.46
N VAL A 196 19.29 -6.18 -0.07
CA VAL A 196 18.06 -6.55 0.62
C VAL A 196 17.32 -7.57 -0.22
N ILE A 197 16.98 -8.71 0.39
CA ILE A 197 16.17 -9.76 -0.23
C ILE A 197 14.87 -9.87 0.56
N LEU A 198 13.79 -9.35 -0.01
CA LEU A 198 12.44 -9.63 0.46
C LEU A 198 12.04 -11.01 -0.03
N TYR A 199 11.45 -11.84 0.82
CA TYR A 199 10.97 -13.15 0.42
C TYR A 199 9.71 -13.54 1.19
N GLY A 200 8.85 -14.35 0.57
CA GLY A 200 7.63 -14.82 1.18
C GLY A 200 7.14 -16.11 0.55
N GLY A 201 6.17 -16.74 1.20
CA GLY A 201 5.65 -18.04 0.81
C GLY A 201 5.04 -18.77 2.01
N ASN A 202 4.35 -19.88 1.76
CA ASN A 202 3.73 -20.69 2.80
C ASN A 202 4.51 -21.97 3.15
N ASP A 203 5.54 -22.31 2.36
CA ASP A 203 6.38 -23.48 2.60
C ASP A 203 7.57 -23.15 3.52
N ILE A 204 7.44 -23.58 4.78
CA ILE A 204 8.42 -23.35 5.86
C ILE A 204 9.75 -24.05 5.59
N GLU A 205 9.72 -25.31 5.12
CA GLU A 205 10.93 -26.12 4.93
C GLU A 205 11.75 -25.56 3.76
N TRP A 206 11.05 -25.21 2.69
CA TRP A 206 11.66 -24.63 1.51
C TRP A 206 12.20 -23.23 1.82
N SER A 207 11.47 -22.42 2.60
CA SER A 207 11.95 -21.14 3.12
C SER A 207 13.29 -21.27 3.84
N ARG A 208 13.44 -22.25 4.75
CA ARG A 208 14.73 -22.52 5.43
C ARG A 208 15.83 -22.97 4.49
N LYS A 209 15.51 -23.83 3.51
CA LYS A 209 16.48 -24.28 2.51
C LYS A 209 16.97 -23.11 1.66
N PHE A 210 16.05 -22.26 1.20
CA PHE A 210 16.34 -21.07 0.43
C PHE A 210 17.27 -20.12 1.19
N THR A 211 16.90 -19.73 2.41
CA THR A 211 17.70 -18.79 3.21
C THR A 211 19.08 -19.34 3.51
N THR A 212 19.19 -20.62 3.88
CA THR A 212 20.48 -21.25 4.18
C THR A 212 21.41 -21.25 2.96
N GLN A 213 20.90 -21.64 1.79
CA GLN A 213 21.72 -21.74 0.59
C GLN A 213 22.09 -20.36 0.03
N VAL A 214 21.16 -19.41 0.00
CA VAL A 214 21.44 -18.05 -0.46
C VAL A 214 22.43 -17.36 0.48
N ARG A 215 22.28 -17.48 1.81
CA ARG A 215 23.26 -16.94 2.76
C ARG A 215 24.65 -17.51 2.56
N LYS A 216 24.76 -18.82 2.30
CA LYS A 216 26.04 -19.46 2.01
C LYS A 216 26.70 -18.80 0.78
N VAL A 217 25.97 -18.70 -0.34
CA VAL A 217 26.48 -18.05 -1.56
C VAL A 217 26.92 -16.62 -1.30
N LEU A 218 26.12 -15.84 -0.57
CA LEU A 218 26.43 -14.43 -0.28
C LEU A 218 27.64 -14.30 0.66
N SER A 219 27.76 -15.17 1.66
CA SER A 219 28.90 -15.23 2.57
C SER A 219 30.20 -15.61 1.85
N ASP A 220 30.15 -16.63 0.99
CA ASP A 220 31.30 -17.09 0.20
C ASP A 220 31.80 -16.01 -0.78
N ALA A 221 30.89 -15.11 -1.20
CA ALA A 221 31.19 -13.95 -2.04
C ALA A 221 31.50 -12.66 -1.26
N CYS A 222 31.54 -12.70 0.08
CA CYS A 222 31.74 -11.52 0.95
C CYS A 222 30.71 -10.38 0.71
N ILE A 223 29.47 -10.73 0.36
CA ILE A 223 28.39 -9.75 0.13
C ILE A 223 27.61 -9.54 1.42
N LEU A 224 27.50 -8.28 1.85
CA LEU A 224 26.64 -7.88 2.95
C LEU A 224 25.18 -7.84 2.49
N ALA A 225 24.35 -8.73 3.02
CA ALA A 225 22.95 -8.85 2.64
C ALA A 225 22.04 -9.14 3.84
N GLU A 226 20.83 -8.57 3.79
CA GLU A 226 19.76 -8.82 4.74
C GLU A 226 18.62 -9.55 4.04
N MET A 227 18.18 -10.66 4.62
CA MET A 227 17.03 -11.42 4.14
C MET A 227 15.83 -11.16 5.06
N ILE A 228 14.74 -10.66 4.47
CA ILE A 228 13.58 -10.17 5.20
C ILE A 228 12.34 -10.94 4.76
N TYR A 229 11.71 -11.60 5.74
CA TYR A 229 10.50 -12.37 5.47
C TYR A 229 9.27 -11.46 5.44
N VAL A 230 8.50 -11.55 4.37
CA VAL A 230 7.27 -10.81 4.10
C VAL A 230 6.11 -11.80 3.98
N GLY A 231 5.59 -12.26 5.12
CA GLY A 231 4.48 -13.20 5.17
C GLY A 231 3.85 -13.32 6.55
N GLU A 232 2.71 -14.01 6.61
CA GLU A 232 1.88 -14.10 7.83
C GLU A 232 2.38 -15.16 8.82
N ILE A 233 3.25 -16.07 8.39
CA ILE A 233 3.81 -17.13 9.23
C ILE A 233 4.96 -16.55 10.07
N ILE A 234 4.63 -16.04 11.25
CA ILE A 234 5.58 -15.52 12.23
C ILE A 234 6.41 -16.71 12.76
N LYS A 235 7.75 -16.59 12.75
CA LYS A 235 8.77 -17.51 13.34
C LYS A 235 9.37 -18.59 12.41
N LEU A 236 9.77 -18.21 11.20
CA LEU A 236 10.48 -19.11 10.29
C LEU A 236 11.97 -19.31 10.63
N ASP A 237 12.65 -18.28 11.14
CA ASP A 237 14.11 -18.29 11.36
C ASP A 237 14.56 -17.21 12.37
N PRO A 238 15.23 -17.57 13.49
CA PRO A 238 15.72 -16.62 14.49
C PRO A 238 16.79 -15.64 13.95
N GLN A 239 17.40 -15.92 12.79
CA GLN A 239 18.41 -15.05 12.17
C GLN A 239 17.84 -14.14 11.08
N SER A 240 16.54 -14.22 10.77
CA SER A 240 15.89 -13.36 9.79
C SER A 240 15.24 -12.15 10.45
N TYR A 241 15.37 -10.97 9.84
CA TYR A 241 14.55 -9.83 10.22
C TYR A 241 13.10 -10.14 9.80
N SER A 242 12.27 -10.53 10.76
CA SER A 242 10.84 -10.74 10.52
C SER A 242 10.11 -9.41 10.66
N LEU A 243 9.35 -9.05 9.64
CA LEU A 243 8.39 -7.96 9.74
C LEU A 243 7.27 -8.37 10.69
N ASP A 244 6.74 -7.40 11.43
CA ASP A 244 5.45 -7.59 12.11
C ASP A 244 4.31 -7.66 11.08
N LEU A 245 3.18 -8.26 11.47
CA LEU A 245 2.03 -8.44 10.58
C LEU A 245 1.51 -7.11 10.02
N ARG A 246 1.64 -6.01 10.76
CA ARG A 246 1.16 -4.69 10.32
C ARG A 246 1.99 -4.18 9.15
N LYS A 247 3.32 -4.33 9.21
CA LYS A 247 4.23 -3.99 8.12
C LYS A 247 4.02 -4.88 6.89
N VAL A 248 3.75 -6.17 7.08
CA VAL A 248 3.39 -7.08 5.99
C VAL A 248 2.09 -6.65 5.32
N CYS A 249 1.05 -6.34 6.11
CA CYS A 249 -0.21 -5.80 5.57
C CYS A 249 0.03 -4.50 4.81
N TYR A 250 0.83 -3.58 5.37
CA TYR A 250 1.12 -2.31 4.77
C TYR A 250 1.87 -2.45 3.44
N PHE A 251 2.88 -3.31 3.34
CA PHE A 251 3.60 -3.61 2.10
C PHE A 251 2.63 -3.96 0.96
N TRP A 252 1.70 -4.90 1.20
CA TRP A 252 0.73 -5.30 0.18
C TRP A 252 -0.29 -4.19 -0.12
N THR A 253 -0.81 -3.50 0.89
CA THR A 253 -1.75 -2.38 0.70
C THR A 253 -1.12 -1.22 -0.07
N ARG A 254 0.16 -0.94 0.15
CA ARG A 254 0.94 0.07 -0.57
C ARG A 254 1.10 -0.32 -2.04
N LEU A 255 1.46 -1.57 -2.35
CA LEU A 255 1.53 -2.06 -3.74
C LEU A 255 0.17 -1.98 -4.45
N GLU A 256 -0.92 -2.37 -3.79
CA GLU A 256 -2.27 -2.19 -4.34
C GLU A 256 -2.59 -0.71 -4.58
N SER A 257 -2.22 0.17 -3.66
CA SER A 257 -2.43 1.62 -3.79
C SER A 257 -1.63 2.22 -4.94
N ILE A 258 -0.38 1.77 -5.14
CA ILE A 258 0.43 2.15 -6.31
C ILE A 258 -0.26 1.74 -7.59
N LEU A 259 -0.71 0.48 -7.69
CA LEU A 259 -1.42 -0.02 -8.86
C LEU A 259 -2.63 0.86 -9.19
N ILE A 260 -3.45 1.19 -8.19
CA ILE A 260 -4.68 1.96 -8.37
C ILE A 260 -4.39 3.41 -8.74
N SER A 261 -3.56 4.11 -7.96
CA SER A 261 -3.20 5.52 -8.21
C SER A 261 -2.57 5.69 -9.60
N ARG A 262 -1.68 4.76 -9.98
CA ARG A 262 -1.03 4.81 -11.30
C ARG A 262 -1.99 4.46 -12.42
N TYR A 263 -2.83 3.44 -12.25
CA TYR A 263 -3.84 3.06 -13.24
C TYR A 263 -4.83 4.20 -13.52
N GLN A 264 -5.30 4.89 -12.48
CA GLN A 264 -6.19 6.05 -12.59
C GLN A 264 -5.52 7.29 -13.21
N SER A 265 -4.19 7.37 -13.14
CA SER A 265 -3.43 8.48 -13.75
C SER A 265 -3.31 8.35 -15.27
N PHE A 266 -3.53 7.15 -15.83
CA PHE A 266 -3.50 6.91 -17.28
C PHE A 266 -4.88 7.08 -17.91
N SER A 267 -4.92 7.70 -19.10
CA SER A 267 -6.11 7.63 -19.96
C SER A 267 -6.31 6.20 -20.46
N ALA A 268 -7.57 5.79 -20.63
CA ALA A 268 -7.93 4.45 -21.10
C ALA A 268 -7.17 4.11 -22.40
N GLY A 269 -6.18 3.21 -22.31
CA GLY A 269 -5.40 2.72 -23.45
C GLY A 269 -3.87 2.77 -23.31
N ASP A 270 -3.32 3.59 -22.41
CA ASP A 270 -1.86 3.85 -22.34
C ASP A 270 -1.12 3.07 -21.22
N SER A 271 -1.83 2.16 -20.53
CA SER A 271 -1.29 1.45 -19.35
C SER A 271 -0.39 0.26 -19.67
N GLY A 272 -0.15 -0.04 -20.95
CA GLY A 272 0.59 -1.22 -21.41
C GLY A 272 2.12 -1.08 -21.29
N THR A 273 2.65 0.15 -21.30
CA THR A 273 4.08 0.42 -21.38
C THR A 273 4.68 1.03 -20.11
N ASP A 274 3.88 1.26 -19.05
CA ASP A 274 4.40 1.80 -17.80
C ASP A 274 5.24 0.73 -17.05
N PRO A 275 6.55 0.97 -16.84
CA PRO A 275 7.44 0.00 -16.21
C PRO A 275 7.10 -0.22 -14.73
N ILE A 276 6.62 0.80 -14.01
CA ILE A 276 6.22 0.70 -12.61
C ILE A 276 5.01 -0.22 -12.48
N LEU A 277 4.00 -0.01 -13.34
CA LEU A 277 2.77 -0.80 -13.35
C LEU A 277 3.06 -2.26 -13.71
N GLY A 278 3.95 -2.50 -14.67
CA GLY A 278 4.40 -3.85 -15.03
C GLY A 278 5.02 -4.59 -13.84
N GLU A 279 5.91 -3.92 -13.12
CA GLU A 279 6.62 -4.50 -11.98
C GLU A 279 5.71 -4.68 -10.75
N VAL A 280 4.85 -3.71 -10.45
CA VAL A 280 3.87 -3.81 -9.36
C VAL A 280 2.86 -4.93 -9.62
N LYS A 281 2.40 -5.11 -10.87
CA LYS A 281 1.55 -6.27 -11.25
C LYS A 281 2.26 -7.60 -10.99
N LYS A 282 3.55 -7.70 -11.35
CA LYS A 282 4.34 -8.91 -11.09
C LYS A 282 4.46 -9.17 -9.58
N LEU A 283 4.79 -8.14 -8.79
CA LEU A 283 4.90 -8.26 -7.34
C LEU A 283 3.57 -8.68 -6.69
N LEU A 284 2.46 -8.05 -7.07
CA LEU A 284 1.13 -8.41 -6.57
C LEU A 284 0.72 -9.84 -6.96
N SER A 285 1.22 -10.37 -8.08
CA SER A 285 0.98 -11.77 -8.46
C SER A 285 1.63 -12.78 -7.51
N TYR A 286 2.64 -12.36 -6.74
CA TYR A 286 3.30 -13.19 -5.74
C TYR A 286 2.57 -13.25 -4.40
N LYS A 287 1.63 -12.32 -4.13
CA LYS A 287 0.80 -12.33 -2.91
C LYS A 287 0.06 -13.65 -2.73
N SER A 288 -0.30 -14.31 -3.83
CA SER A 288 -0.94 -15.63 -3.84
C SER A 288 -0.01 -16.77 -4.29
N ALA A 289 1.28 -16.51 -4.45
CA ALA A 289 2.25 -17.54 -4.81
C ALA A 289 2.75 -18.28 -3.58
N GLU A 290 3.00 -19.58 -3.72
CA GLU A 290 3.57 -20.40 -2.65
C GLU A 290 5.00 -20.00 -2.31
N THR A 291 5.73 -19.42 -3.27
CA THR A 291 7.13 -19.02 -3.14
C THR A 291 7.42 -17.74 -3.93
N TRP A 292 8.17 -16.80 -3.35
CA TRP A 292 8.69 -15.64 -4.06
C TRP A 292 9.87 -14.97 -3.35
N ALA A 293 10.75 -14.34 -4.12
CA ALA A 293 11.76 -13.42 -3.60
C ALA A 293 11.91 -12.20 -4.51
N CYS A 294 12.34 -11.08 -3.93
CA CYS A 294 12.69 -9.83 -4.60
C CYS A 294 14.00 -9.30 -4.01
N LEU A 295 15.01 -9.17 -4.85
CA LEU A 295 16.35 -8.67 -4.54
C LEU A 295 16.47 -7.22 -4.99
N LYS A 296 16.96 -6.37 -4.08
CA LYS A 296 17.50 -5.05 -4.38
C LYS A 296 18.97 -5.00 -4.00
N THR A 297 19.77 -4.52 -4.95
CA THR A 297 21.20 -4.24 -4.77
C THR A 297 21.44 -2.73 -4.65
N PRO A 298 22.47 -2.28 -3.94
CA PRO A 298 22.81 -0.85 -3.84
C PRO A 298 23.17 -0.21 -5.19
N SER A 299 23.79 -0.99 -6.09
CA SER A 299 24.41 -0.50 -7.32
C SER A 299 23.48 -0.33 -8.52
N SER A 300 22.20 -0.70 -8.39
CA SER A 300 21.23 -0.74 -9.49
C SER A 300 19.87 -0.23 -9.06
N ASP A 301 19.25 0.55 -9.93
CA ASP A 301 17.88 1.07 -9.74
C ASP A 301 16.82 -0.01 -9.99
N SER A 302 17.18 -1.08 -10.70
CA SER A 302 16.32 -2.23 -10.97
C SER A 302 16.31 -3.23 -9.82
N MET A 303 15.18 -3.90 -9.65
CA MET A 303 14.98 -5.01 -8.71
C MET A 303 14.94 -6.33 -9.49
N VAL A 304 15.32 -7.42 -8.85
CA VAL A 304 15.24 -8.76 -9.46
C VAL A 304 14.32 -9.62 -8.63
N HIS A 305 13.24 -10.11 -9.21
CA HIS A 305 12.26 -10.91 -8.48
C HIS A 305 11.94 -12.21 -9.23
N GLY A 306 11.56 -13.25 -8.49
CA GLY A 306 11.35 -14.58 -9.04
C GLY A 306 10.79 -15.56 -8.02
N LEU A 307 10.49 -16.77 -8.49
CA LEU A 307 10.21 -17.90 -7.60
C LEU A 307 11.50 -18.37 -6.93
N TRP A 308 11.40 -19.04 -5.78
CA TRP A 308 12.59 -19.37 -5.01
C TRP A 308 13.57 -20.29 -5.75
N ASP A 309 13.08 -21.27 -6.52
CA ASP A 309 13.88 -22.20 -7.32
C ASP A 309 14.69 -21.50 -8.42
N VAL A 310 14.06 -20.54 -9.11
CA VAL A 310 14.69 -19.73 -10.15
C VAL A 310 15.75 -18.81 -9.53
N MET A 311 15.40 -18.13 -8.43
CA MET A 311 16.33 -17.24 -7.72
C MET A 311 17.54 -17.99 -7.20
N LEU A 312 17.32 -19.17 -6.61
CA LEU A 312 18.37 -20.02 -6.08
C LEU A 312 19.31 -20.54 -7.18
N GLN A 313 18.78 -20.97 -8.32
CA GLN A 313 19.60 -21.34 -9.49
C GLN A 313 20.46 -20.16 -9.97
N GLY A 314 19.91 -18.94 -9.96
CA GLY A 314 20.66 -17.73 -10.27
C GLY A 314 21.83 -17.53 -9.30
N PHE A 315 21.60 -17.66 -7.99
CA PHE A 315 22.65 -17.51 -6.97
C PHE A 315 23.72 -18.60 -7.06
N MET A 316 23.35 -19.86 -7.28
CA MET A 316 24.32 -20.95 -7.41
C MET A 316 25.24 -20.76 -8.63
N LYS A 317 24.71 -20.26 -9.75
CA LYS A 317 25.54 -19.97 -10.92
C LYS A 317 26.53 -18.83 -10.66
N PHE A 318 26.14 -17.85 -9.84
CA PHE A 318 27.03 -16.78 -9.40
C PHE A 318 28.24 -17.32 -8.61
N GLU A 319 28.03 -18.25 -7.67
CA GLU A 319 29.10 -18.94 -6.92
C GLU A 319 30.14 -19.58 -7.85
N MET A 320 29.67 -20.13 -8.98
CA MET A 320 30.50 -20.93 -9.90
C MET A 320 31.30 -20.11 -10.93
N GLN A 321 30.87 -18.90 -11.33
CA GLN A 321 31.36 -18.26 -12.56
C GLN A 321 31.91 -16.82 -12.43
N GLU A 322 31.64 -16.09 -11.34
CA GLU A 322 31.85 -14.62 -11.34
C GLU A 322 32.48 -14.08 -10.03
N ARG A 323 33.63 -14.65 -9.59
CA ARG A 323 34.40 -14.08 -8.46
C ARG A 323 35.11 -12.74 -8.77
N ASP A 324 35.07 -12.28 -10.02
CA ASP A 324 35.89 -11.16 -10.51
C ASP A 324 35.06 -10.04 -11.17
N VAL A 325 33.83 -9.82 -10.69
CA VAL A 325 32.87 -8.93 -11.36
C VAL A 325 32.79 -7.55 -10.71
N HIS A 326 32.88 -6.53 -11.56
CA HIS A 326 32.43 -5.17 -11.25
C HIS A 326 30.97 -5.21 -10.75
N MET A 327 30.77 -5.05 -9.43
CA MET A 327 29.48 -5.07 -8.72
C MET A 327 28.38 -4.15 -9.32
N LYS A 328 28.75 -3.21 -10.20
CA LYS A 328 27.81 -2.36 -10.94
C LYS A 328 27.04 -3.10 -12.03
N GLU A 329 27.63 -4.10 -12.68
CA GLU A 329 26.96 -4.86 -13.74
C GLU A 329 26.26 -6.11 -13.23
N PHE A 330 26.56 -6.54 -12.00
CA PHE A 330 25.99 -7.74 -11.39
C PHE A 330 24.48 -7.76 -11.49
N SER A 331 23.80 -6.72 -11.01
CA SER A 331 22.33 -6.72 -10.90
C SER A 331 21.66 -6.88 -12.26
N LYS A 332 22.22 -6.24 -13.29
CA LYS A 332 21.72 -6.34 -14.67
C LYS A 332 21.99 -7.73 -15.27
N LYS A 333 23.17 -8.30 -15.07
CA LYS A 333 23.50 -9.66 -15.52
C LYS A 333 22.65 -10.71 -14.81
N PHE A 334 22.52 -10.57 -13.49
CA PHE A 334 21.70 -11.43 -12.64
C PHE A 334 20.23 -11.35 -13.07
N GLN A 335 19.70 -10.14 -13.26
CA GLN A 335 18.35 -9.93 -13.78
C GLN A 335 18.15 -10.63 -15.13
N ASN A 336 19.03 -10.36 -16.11
CA ASN A 336 18.95 -10.98 -17.42
C ASN A 336 18.99 -12.51 -17.34
N HIS A 337 19.79 -13.06 -16.42
CA HIS A 337 19.87 -14.49 -16.21
C HIS A 337 18.59 -15.06 -15.58
N ILE A 338 18.05 -14.42 -14.55
CA ILE A 338 16.78 -14.80 -13.91
C ILE A 338 15.63 -14.73 -14.92
N GLU A 339 15.58 -13.69 -15.76
CA GLU A 339 14.60 -13.57 -16.84
C GLU A 339 14.73 -14.72 -17.85
N GLN A 340 15.95 -15.10 -18.23
CA GLN A 340 16.19 -16.26 -19.11
C GLN A 340 15.75 -17.58 -18.47
N LEU A 341 16.06 -17.80 -17.19
CA LEU A 341 15.65 -18.99 -16.45
C LEU A 341 14.13 -19.05 -16.34
N THR A 342 13.49 -17.92 -16.03
CA THR A 342 12.04 -17.80 -15.95
C THR A 342 11.38 -18.14 -17.28
N ARG A 343 11.93 -17.67 -18.42
CA ARG A 343 11.42 -18.03 -19.75
C ARG A 343 11.58 -19.52 -20.08
N LYS A 344 12.70 -20.14 -19.65
CA LYS A 344 12.98 -21.56 -19.89
C LYS A 344 12.13 -22.50 -19.03
N SER A 345 11.85 -22.14 -17.79
CA SER A 345 10.95 -22.89 -16.91
C SER A 345 9.47 -22.72 -17.28
N SER A 346 9.13 -21.69 -18.07
CA SER A 346 7.77 -21.37 -18.51
C SER A 346 7.21 -22.29 -19.63
N SER A 347 7.80 -23.46 -19.90
CA SER A 347 7.22 -24.39 -20.88
C SER A 347 5.84 -24.93 -20.47
N SER A 348 5.38 -24.72 -19.23
CA SER A 348 4.04 -25.17 -18.78
C SER A 348 3.41 -24.43 -17.56
N GLN A 349 3.76 -23.18 -17.24
CA GLN A 349 3.16 -22.44 -16.10
C GLN A 349 2.89 -20.97 -16.43
N ALA A 350 1.65 -20.61 -16.76
CA ALA A 350 0.48 -20.40 -15.89
C ALA A 350 0.37 -18.93 -15.47
N CYS A 351 -0.49 -18.19 -16.20
CA CYS A 351 -0.94 -16.87 -15.79
C CYS A 351 -1.29 -16.87 -14.30
N ARG A 352 -0.68 -15.97 -13.53
CA ARG A 352 -0.91 -15.89 -12.08
C ARG A 352 -2.14 -15.06 -11.76
N ARG A 353 -2.74 -15.34 -10.62
CA ARG A 353 -3.84 -14.56 -10.07
C ARG A 353 -3.29 -13.30 -9.41
N ILE A 354 -3.94 -12.17 -9.66
CA ILE A 354 -3.74 -10.95 -8.87
C ILE A 354 -5.00 -10.78 -8.02
N VAL A 355 -4.82 -10.74 -6.70
CA VAL A 355 -5.92 -10.56 -5.75
C VAL A 355 -5.88 -9.14 -5.24
N LEU A 356 -6.80 -8.32 -5.74
CA LEU A 356 -7.07 -6.98 -5.20
C LEU A 356 -8.23 -7.06 -4.21
N HIS A 357 -8.21 -6.20 -3.21
CA HIS A 357 -9.37 -6.03 -2.32
C HIS A 357 -10.63 -5.62 -3.10
N THR A 358 -11.79 -6.12 -2.68
CA THR A 358 -13.05 -6.04 -3.43
C THR A 358 -13.43 -4.65 -3.91
N ASP A 359 -13.23 -3.62 -3.08
CA ASP A 359 -13.62 -2.25 -3.41
C ASP A 359 -12.61 -1.55 -4.32
N ASN A 360 -11.35 -1.99 -4.28
CA ASN A 360 -10.30 -1.54 -5.19
C ASN A 360 -10.45 -2.15 -6.60
N ARG A 361 -11.24 -3.22 -6.75
CA ARG A 361 -11.48 -3.87 -8.06
C ARG A 361 -12.29 -3.00 -9.02
N ASP A 362 -13.06 -2.04 -8.52
CA ASP A 362 -13.85 -1.16 -9.37
C ASP A 362 -13.05 0.06 -9.83
N ALA A 363 -11.92 0.34 -9.16
CA ALA A 363 -10.96 1.33 -9.62
C ALA A 363 -10.13 0.85 -10.83
N VAL A 364 -10.14 -0.45 -11.13
CA VAL A 364 -9.40 -1.07 -12.23
C VAL A 364 -10.35 -1.88 -13.11
N GLU A 365 -10.80 -1.29 -14.23
CA GLU A 365 -11.77 -1.90 -15.13
C GLU A 365 -11.19 -3.09 -15.92
N SER A 366 -9.94 -2.99 -16.37
CA SER A 366 -9.27 -4.04 -17.14
C SER A 366 -7.81 -4.14 -16.74
N LEU A 367 -7.31 -5.37 -16.59
CA LEU A 367 -5.92 -5.62 -16.22
C LEU A 367 -5.32 -6.63 -17.19
N LYS A 368 -4.17 -6.32 -17.77
CA LYS A 368 -3.39 -7.28 -18.54
C LYS A 368 -2.50 -8.11 -17.63
N CYS A 369 -2.37 -9.39 -17.95
CA CYS A 369 -1.52 -10.33 -17.23
C CYS A 369 -0.04 -9.93 -17.39
N PRO A 370 0.73 -9.83 -16.30
CA PRO A 370 2.15 -9.47 -16.40
C PRO A 370 3.01 -10.54 -17.10
N SER A 371 2.50 -11.76 -17.27
CA SER A 371 3.24 -12.87 -17.89
C SER A 371 2.94 -13.05 -19.38
N CYS A 372 1.67 -12.92 -19.80
CA CYS A 372 1.25 -13.21 -21.18
C CYS A 372 0.62 -12.02 -21.92
N ASP A 373 0.51 -10.86 -21.26
CA ASP A 373 -0.12 -9.63 -21.77
C ASP A 373 -1.61 -9.74 -22.19
N HIS A 374 -2.23 -10.91 -22.01
CA HIS A 374 -3.67 -11.06 -22.25
C HIS A 374 -4.48 -10.41 -21.12
N PHE A 375 -5.67 -9.92 -21.46
CA PHE A 375 -6.61 -9.41 -20.46
C PHE A 375 -7.00 -10.50 -19.46
N MET A 376 -6.93 -10.17 -18.18
CA MET A 376 -7.26 -11.05 -17.07
C MET A 376 -8.77 -11.06 -16.84
N GLU A 377 -9.30 -12.25 -16.52
CA GLU A 377 -10.70 -12.41 -16.12
C GLU A 377 -10.93 -11.87 -14.70
N LYS A 378 -11.93 -10.99 -14.53
CA LYS A 378 -12.33 -10.46 -13.22
C LYS A 378 -13.22 -11.47 -12.49
N LYS A 379 -12.67 -12.19 -11.51
CA LYS A 379 -13.40 -13.14 -10.64
C LYS A 379 -13.73 -12.53 -9.27
N ILE A 380 -14.92 -12.85 -8.75
CA ILE A 380 -15.33 -12.53 -7.38
C ILE A 380 -14.90 -13.69 -6.47
N SER A 381 -14.29 -13.36 -5.32
CA SER A 381 -14.01 -14.33 -4.25
C SER A 381 -14.64 -13.87 -2.94
N TYR A 382 -15.23 -14.82 -2.24
CA TYR A 382 -15.80 -14.64 -0.90
C TYR A 382 -14.76 -15.04 0.14
N GLY A 383 -14.57 -14.20 1.15
CA GLY A 383 -13.77 -14.49 2.33
C GLY A 383 -14.59 -14.18 3.57
N CYS A 384 -14.38 -14.95 4.64
CA CYS A 384 -15.05 -14.72 5.93
C CYS A 384 -14.54 -13.41 6.55
N CYS A 385 -15.43 -12.62 7.18
CA CYS A 385 -15.06 -11.38 7.87
C CYS A 385 -14.57 -11.59 9.31
N HIS A 386 -14.53 -12.84 9.78
CA HIS A 386 -13.91 -13.20 11.05
C HIS A 386 -12.43 -13.46 10.78
N VAL A 387 -11.58 -12.52 11.18
CA VAL A 387 -10.17 -12.80 11.42
C VAL A 387 -10.18 -13.59 12.71
N ASP A 388 -9.89 -14.88 12.65
CA ASP A 388 -9.65 -15.65 13.87
C ASP A 388 -8.54 -14.93 14.64
N GLU A 389 -8.90 -14.37 15.79
CA GLU A 389 -7.94 -13.91 16.78
C GLU A 389 -7.13 -15.14 17.20
N ILE A 390 -5.93 -15.29 16.63
CA ILE A 390 -4.91 -16.24 17.09
C ILE A 390 -3.76 -15.45 17.71
#